data_AF-A0A920U8K0-F1
#
_entry.id   AF-A0A920U8K0-F1
#
_cell.length_a   1.000
_cell.length_b   1.000
_cell.length_c   1.000
_cell.angle_alpha   90.00
_cell.angle_beta   90.00
_cell.angle_gamma   90.00
#
_symmetry.space_group_name_H-M   'P 1'
#
loop_
_entity.id
_entity.type
_entity.pdbx_description
1 polymer ?
#
loop_
_entity_poly.entity_id
_entity_poly.type
_entity_poly.pdbx_seq_one_letter_code
_entity_poly.pdbx_strand_id
1 'polypeptide(L)'
;MTRGVLYDIARLKGVPIFSRANEFSWKTLRPGETMSGVKAGPGDAILLRWGRWARQEDLGPFYTGAEAAGFDNTVIPWLKERDVAIIGWETPGYVPQPAGDLPRLALHDFA
;
A
#
# COMPACT_ATOMS: atom_id res chain seq x y z
N MET A 1 -21.64 -0.27 3.54
CA MET A 1 -20.96 1.02 3.29
C MET A 1 -19.97 1.24 4.42
N THR A 2 -18.70 1.57 4.13
CA THR A 2 -17.67 1.87 5.16
C THR A 2 -16.88 3.13 4.79
N ARG A 3 -16.20 3.74 5.76
CA ARG A 3 -15.32 4.90 5.56
C ARG A 3 -14.00 4.45 4.93
N GLY A 4 -13.58 5.16 3.88
CA GLY A 4 -12.28 4.96 3.24
C GLY A 4 -11.25 5.97 3.72
N VAL A 5 -10.03 5.49 3.98
CA VAL A 5 -8.87 6.32 4.34
C VAL A 5 -7.77 6.13 3.29
N LEU A 6 -7.40 7.23 2.63
CA LEU A 6 -6.35 7.24 1.62
C LEU A 6 -4.98 7.47 2.27
N TYR A 7 -4.09 6.51 2.08
CA TYR A 7 -2.66 6.61 2.39
C TYR A 7 -1.91 6.89 1.08
N ASP A 8 -1.48 8.14 0.89
CA ASP A 8 -0.76 8.57 -0.30
C ASP A 8 0.76 8.59 -0.07
N ILE A 9 1.42 7.46 -0.31
CA ILE A 9 2.86 7.34 -0.03
C ILE A 9 3.70 8.21 -0.97
N ALA A 10 3.25 8.41 -2.22
CA ALA A 10 3.93 9.28 -3.17
C ALA A 10 3.99 10.71 -2.62
N ARG A 11 2.85 11.22 -2.12
CA ARG A 11 2.78 12.52 -1.44
C ARG A 11 3.62 12.56 -0.17
N LEU A 12 3.61 11.52 0.66
CA LEU A 12 4.44 11.48 1.88
C LEU A 12 5.94 11.51 1.59
N LYS A 13 6.35 10.95 0.46
CA LYS A 13 7.75 10.95 0.01
C LYS A 13 8.11 12.19 -0.83
N GLY A 14 7.15 13.08 -1.09
CA GLY A 14 7.36 14.28 -1.90
C GLY A 14 7.67 13.97 -3.38
N VAL A 15 7.22 12.83 -3.89
CA VAL A 15 7.47 12.38 -5.27
C VAL A 15 6.15 12.17 -6.02
N PRO A 16 6.12 12.34 -7.35
CA PRO A 16 4.93 12.02 -8.13
C PRO A 16 4.68 10.51 -8.23
N ILE A 17 5.75 9.71 -8.23
CA ILE A 17 5.75 8.26 -8.41
C ILE A 17 6.67 7.62 -7.38
N PHE A 18 6.15 6.66 -6.61
CA PHE A 18 6.92 5.85 -5.68
C PHE A 18 7.25 4.48 -6.29
N SER A 19 8.47 4.29 -6.79
CA SER A 19 8.86 3.10 -7.58
C SER A 19 9.45 1.93 -6.77
N ARG A 20 9.75 2.13 -5.48
CA ARG A 20 10.55 1.18 -4.69
C ARG A 20 9.69 0.30 -3.81
N ALA A 21 9.06 -0.68 -4.44
CA ALA A 21 8.16 -1.62 -3.80
C ALA A 21 8.79 -2.35 -2.59
N ASN A 22 10.07 -2.74 -2.70
CA ASN A 22 10.83 -3.40 -1.64
C ASN A 22 11.23 -2.48 -0.48
N GLU A 23 11.05 -1.17 -0.62
CA GLU A 23 11.30 -0.18 0.43
C GLU A 23 10.01 0.30 1.11
N PHE A 24 8.85 -0.19 0.65
CA PHE A 24 7.61 0.03 1.37
C PHE A 24 7.71 -0.64 2.74
N SER A 25 7.33 0.12 3.76
CA SER A 25 7.11 -0.43 5.10
C SER A 25 5.93 0.31 5.70
N TRP A 26 5.03 -0.42 6.35
CA TRP A 26 3.88 0.16 7.06
C TRP A 26 4.30 1.23 8.07
N LYS A 27 5.54 1.18 8.59
CA LYS A 27 6.09 2.21 9.49
C LYS A 27 6.20 3.58 8.82
N THR A 28 6.35 3.62 7.49
CA THR A 28 6.40 4.86 6.69
C THR A 28 5.04 5.55 6.59
N LEU A 29 3.94 4.88 6.96
CA LEU A 29 2.60 5.46 6.92
C LEU A 29 2.29 6.34 8.14
N ARG A 30 2.91 6.06 9.30
CA ARG A 30 2.66 6.80 10.56
C ARG A 30 2.91 8.32 10.44
N PRO A 31 4.00 8.79 9.80
CA PRO A 31 4.18 10.24 9.56
C PRO A 31 3.01 10.87 8.79
N GLY A 32 2.42 10.14 7.84
CA GLY A 32 1.26 10.63 7.10
C GLY A 32 0.01 10.79 7.95
N GLU A 33 -0.18 9.91 8.93
CA GLU A 33 -1.27 10.05 9.90
C GLU A 33 -1.09 11.29 10.78
N THR A 34 0.15 11.55 11.23
CA THR A 34 0.46 12.76 12.00
C THR A 34 0.26 14.02 11.17
N MET A 35 0.73 14.04 9.92
CA MET A 35 0.62 15.21 9.03
C MET A 35 -0.82 15.50 8.62
N SER A 36 -1.64 14.47 8.39
CA SER A 36 -3.02 14.63 7.93
C SER A 36 -4.03 14.74 9.07
N GLY A 37 -3.68 14.28 10.28
CA GLY A 37 -4.63 14.09 11.37
C GLY A 37 -5.63 12.95 11.14
N VAL A 38 -5.45 12.14 10.07
CA VAL A 38 -6.36 11.04 9.69
C VAL A 38 -5.67 9.70 9.91
N LYS A 39 -6.38 8.80 10.56
CA LYS A 39 -5.92 7.44 10.88
C LYS A 39 -7.04 6.45 10.59
N ALA A 40 -6.75 5.38 9.85
CA ALA A 40 -7.67 4.25 9.71
C ALA A 40 -7.80 3.47 11.03
N GLY A 41 -9.02 3.11 11.39
CA GLY A 41 -9.35 2.33 12.57
C GLY A 41 -10.39 1.24 12.26
N PRO A 42 -11.04 0.72 13.32
CA PRO A 42 -11.94 -0.43 13.19
C PRO A 42 -13.02 -0.22 12.13
N GLY A 43 -13.16 -1.20 11.24
CA GLY A 43 -14.15 -1.21 10.17
C GLY A 43 -13.80 -0.36 8.94
N ASP A 44 -12.74 0.46 8.97
CA ASP A 44 -12.37 1.31 7.83
C ASP A 44 -11.81 0.50 6.65
N ALA A 45 -11.88 1.09 5.46
CA ALA A 45 -11.11 0.65 4.30
C ALA A 45 -9.81 1.47 4.18
N ILE A 46 -8.67 0.80 4.03
CA ILE A 46 -7.39 1.43 3.70
C ILE A 46 -7.18 1.39 2.19
N LEU A 47 -6.91 2.56 1.60
CA LEU A 47 -6.56 2.70 0.19
C LEU A 47 -5.14 3.24 0.07
N LEU A 48 -4.24 2.53 -0.59
CA LEU A 48 -2.85 2.95 -0.80
C LEU A 48 -2.65 3.51 -2.22
N ARG A 49 -2.21 4.77 -2.30
CA ARG A 49 -1.75 5.42 -3.53
C ARG A 49 -0.23 5.51 -3.53
N TRP A 50 0.40 5.01 -4.59
CA TRP A 50 1.84 5.09 -4.84
C TRP A 50 2.20 5.83 -6.14
N GLY A 51 1.19 6.20 -6.95
CA GLY A 51 1.39 6.95 -8.18
C GLY A 51 1.44 6.07 -9.43
N ARG A 52 0.78 4.90 -9.41
CA ARG A 52 0.74 3.97 -10.55
C ARG A 52 0.34 4.65 -11.85
N TRP A 53 -0.73 5.45 -11.80
CA TRP A 53 -1.31 6.08 -12.98
C TRP A 53 -0.42 7.20 -13.53
N ALA A 54 0.13 8.04 -12.66
CA ALA A 54 1.14 9.03 -13.05
C ALA A 54 2.36 8.37 -13.71
N ARG A 55 2.81 7.23 -13.17
CA ARG A 55 3.88 6.44 -13.80
C ARG A 55 3.51 5.95 -15.19
N GLN A 56 2.28 5.48 -15.39
CA GLN A 56 1.82 4.99 -16.69
C GLN A 56 1.69 6.12 -17.72
N GLU A 57 1.25 7.30 -17.29
CA GLU A 57 1.16 8.49 -18.13
C GLU A 57 2.55 9.01 -18.53
N ASP A 58 3.49 9.09 -17.58
CA ASP A 58 4.81 9.67 -17.81
C ASP A 58 5.77 8.72 -18.54
N LEU A 59 5.76 7.43 -18.21
CA LEU A 59 6.75 6.44 -18.67
C LEU A 59 6.14 5.37 -19.59
N GLY A 60 4.83 5.40 -19.82
CA GLY A 60 4.11 4.40 -20.59
C GLY A 60 3.82 3.10 -19.82
N PRO A 61 3.31 2.07 -20.53
CA PRO A 61 3.01 0.77 -19.95
C PRO A 61 4.22 0.13 -19.27
N PHE A 62 3.98 -0.65 -18.22
CA PHE A 62 5.04 -1.29 -17.45
C PHE A 62 4.60 -2.64 -16.89
N TYR A 63 5.58 -3.47 -16.52
CA TYR A 63 5.31 -4.77 -15.95
C TYR A 63 5.00 -4.64 -14.47
N THR A 64 3.71 -4.55 -14.14
CA THR A 64 3.23 -4.44 -12.75
C THR A 64 3.73 -5.57 -11.86
N GLY A 65 4.01 -6.75 -12.43
CA GLY A 65 4.56 -7.91 -11.73
C GLY A 65 5.93 -7.70 -11.08
N ALA A 66 6.76 -6.80 -11.62
CA ALA A 66 8.10 -6.52 -11.09
C ALA A 66 8.29 -5.05 -10.67
N GLU A 67 7.55 -4.12 -11.27
CA GLU A 67 7.84 -2.68 -11.16
C GLU A 67 6.83 -1.92 -10.30
N ALA A 68 5.77 -2.56 -9.84
CA ALA A 68 4.74 -1.89 -9.05
C ALA A 68 5.07 -1.88 -7.56
N ALA A 69 4.72 -0.76 -6.91
CA ALA A 69 4.72 -0.66 -5.46
C ALA A 69 3.39 -1.14 -4.85
N GLY A 70 3.41 -1.37 -3.54
CA GLY A 70 2.29 -1.91 -2.79
C GLY A 70 2.68 -2.30 -1.37
N PHE A 71 1.74 -2.92 -0.66
CA PHE A 71 1.99 -3.49 0.65
C PHE A 71 2.87 -4.73 0.55
N ASP A 72 3.85 -4.84 1.42
CA ASP A 72 4.55 -6.10 1.69
C ASP A 72 3.87 -6.86 2.84
N ASN A 73 4.12 -8.17 2.95
CA ASN A 73 3.46 -9.04 3.93
C ASN A 73 3.70 -8.64 5.41
N THR A 74 4.75 -7.86 5.72
CA THR A 74 5.01 -7.41 7.09
C THR A 74 3.98 -6.39 7.60
N VAL A 75 3.07 -5.91 6.75
CA VAL A 75 1.96 -5.04 7.16
C VAL A 75 0.87 -5.78 7.93
N ILE A 76 0.79 -7.12 7.84
CA ILE A 76 -0.32 -7.91 8.40
C ILE A 76 -0.56 -7.62 9.90
N PRO A 77 0.47 -7.62 10.78
CA PRO A 77 0.25 -7.29 12.20
C PRO A 77 -0.32 -5.88 12.41
N TRP A 78 0.11 -4.91 11.59
CA TRP A 78 -0.37 -3.53 11.66
C TRP A 78 -1.81 -3.39 11.18
N LEU A 79 -2.22 -4.16 10.18
CA LEU A 79 -3.63 -4.24 9.75
C LEU A 79 -4.50 -4.85 10.85
N LYS A 80 -4.03 -5.94 11.48
CA LYS A 80 -4.74 -6.60 12.58
C LYS A 80 -4.92 -5.68 13.79
N GLU A 81 -3.89 -4.92 14.17
CA GLU A 81 -3.95 -3.93 15.26
C GLU A 81 -5.07 -2.90 15.04
N ARG A 82 -5.42 -2.60 13.79
CA ARG A 82 -6.39 -1.55 13.43
C ARG A 82 -7.79 -2.06 13.17
N ASP A 83 -7.97 -3.37 13.05
CA ASP A 83 -9.26 -4.01 12.79
C ASP A 83 -9.98 -3.44 11.56
N VAL A 84 -9.20 -3.16 10.50
CA VAL A 84 -9.74 -2.62 9.24
C VAL A 84 -10.57 -3.67 8.50
N ALA A 85 -11.63 -3.23 7.81
CA ALA A 85 -12.51 -4.14 7.08
C ALA A 85 -11.95 -4.54 5.71
N ILE A 86 -11.27 -3.61 5.03
CA ILE A 86 -10.83 -3.78 3.64
C ILE A 86 -9.48 -3.09 3.43
N ILE A 87 -8.64 -3.69 2.59
CA ILE A 87 -7.45 -3.04 2.03
C ILE A 87 -7.54 -3.01 0.51
N GLY A 88 -7.02 -1.95 -0.11
CA GLY A 88 -6.92 -1.82 -1.56
C GLY A 88 -5.76 -0.91 -1.95
N TRP A 89 -5.24 -1.11 -3.15
CA TRP A 89 -4.17 -0.28 -3.70
C TRP A 89 -4.22 -0.25 -5.23
N GLU A 90 -3.40 0.60 -5.84
CA GLU A 90 -3.48 0.89 -7.28
C GLU A 90 -3.01 -0.27 -8.19
N THR A 91 -2.41 -1.32 -7.63
CA THR A 91 -1.80 -2.42 -8.38
C THR A 91 -2.68 -3.65 -8.31
N PRO A 92 -2.84 -4.42 -9.41
CA PRO A 92 -3.39 -5.78 -9.32
C PRO A 92 -2.61 -6.59 -8.28
N GLY A 93 -3.29 -7.57 -7.66
CA GLY A 93 -2.77 -8.34 -6.54
C GLY A 93 -1.37 -8.92 -6.72
N TYR A 94 -0.86 -9.55 -5.67
CA TYR A 94 0.38 -10.34 -5.67
C TYR A 94 1.69 -9.55 -5.79
N VAL A 95 1.69 -8.21 -5.68
CA VAL A 95 2.91 -7.39 -5.78
C VAL A 95 2.98 -6.24 -4.79
N PRO A 96 4.19 -5.90 -4.28
CA PRO A 96 5.47 -6.55 -4.58
C PRO A 96 5.63 -7.96 -4.04
N GLN A 97 6.54 -8.71 -4.65
CA GLN A 97 7.03 -9.96 -4.09
C GLN A 97 7.82 -9.68 -2.81
N PRO A 98 7.42 -10.23 -1.66
CA PRO A 98 8.25 -10.17 -0.47
C PRO A 98 9.56 -10.92 -0.73
N ALA A 99 10.65 -10.49 -0.10
CA ALA A 99 11.89 -11.26 -0.10
C ALA A 99 11.72 -12.59 0.66
N GLY A 100 12.43 -13.64 0.23
CA GLY A 100 12.37 -14.97 0.83
C GLY A 100 11.20 -15.83 0.34
N ASP A 101 10.79 -16.81 1.16
CA ASP A 101 9.84 -17.87 0.77
C ASP A 101 8.36 -17.56 1.10
N LEU A 102 8.04 -16.30 1.40
CA LEU A 102 6.67 -15.93 1.74
C LEU A 102 5.75 -15.97 0.50
N PRO A 103 4.56 -16.59 0.60
CA PRO A 103 3.64 -16.64 -0.53
C PRO A 103 3.16 -15.24 -0.90
N ARG A 104 2.98 -15.02 -2.21
CA ARG A 104 2.44 -13.79 -2.81
C ARG A 104 1.05 -13.41 -2.29
N LEU A 105 0.37 -14.40 -1.72
CA LEU A 105 -1.03 -14.38 -1.31
C LEU A 105 -1.23 -14.21 0.19
N ALA A 106 -0.18 -14.08 1.01
CA ALA A 106 -0.36 -13.99 2.46
C ALA A 106 -1.28 -12.82 2.87
N LEU A 107 -1.29 -11.72 2.11
CA LEU A 107 -2.21 -10.59 2.29
C LEU A 107 -3.68 -10.86 1.91
N HIS A 108 -4.00 -11.99 1.29
CA HIS A 108 -5.38 -12.42 1.03
C HIS A 108 -5.86 -13.44 2.06
N ASP A 109 -4.93 -14.15 2.71
CA ASP A 109 -5.22 -15.26 3.60
C ASP A 109 -5.12 -14.89 5.09
N PHE A 110 -4.88 -13.61 5.41
CA PHE A 110 -4.84 -13.15 6.80
C PHE A 110 -6.28 -12.87 7.30
N ALA A 111 -6.82 -13.79 8.09
CA ALA A 111 -8.07 -13.63 8.84
C ALA A 111 -7.81 -13.90 10.33
#